data_AF-A0A354Z1I6-F1
#
_entry.id   AF-A0A354Z1I6-F1
#
_cell.length_a   1.000
_cell.length_b   1.000
_cell.length_c   1.000
_cell.angle_alpha   90.00
_cell.angle_beta   90.00
_cell.angle_gamma   90.00
#
_symmetry.space_group_name_H-M   'P 1'
#
loop_
_entity.id
_entity.type
_entity.pdbx_description
1 polymer ?
#
loop_
_entity_poly.entity_id
_entity_poly.type
_entity_poly.pdbx_seq_one_letter_code
_entity_poly.pdbx_strand_id
1 'polypeptide(L)'
;MKSLFANHGAPRTFLSLLRREFWEHKGGLLWAPVVAGSLLLIMTMMALSVAQIGLGKSKVQMGALNLNQITQNLTENQRAEVGAAIDISTLTTAGQIGIVVSIVVFFYCLGALYDERRDRSVLFWKSLPISDRDTVLSKVLTALVVAPTIGILIGITTALGVHLLLAVYLAFHGVNVFDLLLAAANPFKVFGYLLATIPLNIVWALPTVGWLLLCSAWARSKPFLWAVALPIGAGVLSSWFDVMRELSLPDTWFWTQIVARLLGSIVPASWIDFSTLERIDFRGPEDFMDWASLGNFYSVLAEPSAWIWAAAGVAMIVLSIRLRRWRDEG
;
A
#
# COMPACT_ATOMS: atom_id res chain seq x y z
N MET A 1 -3.02 48.02 -22.24
CA MET A 1 -3.21 46.68 -22.82
C MET A 1 -2.31 45.73 -22.03
N LYS A 2 -2.88 45.13 -20.98
CA LYS A 2 -2.19 44.50 -19.87
C LYS A 2 -1.73 43.07 -20.22
N SER A 3 -0.43 42.81 -20.09
CA SER A 3 0.16 41.57 -19.55
C SER A 3 -0.49 40.22 -19.94
N LEU A 4 -0.51 39.88 -21.23
CA LEU A 4 -1.14 38.67 -21.75
C LEU A 4 -0.36 37.35 -21.55
N PHE A 5 0.81 37.35 -20.89
CA PHE A 5 1.59 36.11 -20.69
C PHE A 5 2.25 36.06 -19.31
N ALA A 6 1.46 36.25 -18.26
CA ALA A 6 1.89 35.92 -16.91
C ALA A 6 1.97 34.40 -16.76
N ASN A 7 3.20 33.89 -16.81
CA ASN A 7 3.62 32.51 -16.63
C ASN A 7 3.43 32.07 -15.15
N HIS A 8 2.19 32.12 -14.65
CA HIS A 8 1.82 31.86 -13.23
C HIS A 8 0.76 30.74 -13.09
N GLY A 9 0.45 30.01 -14.17
CA GLY A 9 -0.68 29.06 -14.23
C GLY A 9 -0.32 27.58 -14.10
N ALA A 10 0.85 27.13 -14.56
CA ALA A 10 1.19 25.70 -14.67
C ALA A 10 1.02 24.86 -13.38
N PRO A 11 1.52 25.28 -12.19
CA PRO A 11 1.35 24.50 -10.96
C PRO A 11 -0.11 24.46 -10.49
N ARG A 12 -0.89 25.53 -10.73
CA ARG A 12 -2.32 25.56 -10.38
C ARG A 12 -3.14 24.64 -11.28
N THR A 13 -2.81 24.59 -12.57
CA THR A 13 -3.44 23.66 -13.52
C THR A 13 -3.17 22.21 -13.14
N PHE A 14 -1.91 21.87 -12.80
CA PHE A 14 -1.54 20.52 -12.40
C PHE A 14 -2.20 20.08 -11.08
N LEU A 15 -2.24 20.97 -10.08
CA LEU A 15 -2.96 20.70 -8.83
C LEU A 15 -4.46 20.49 -9.05
N SER A 16 -5.06 21.23 -10.01
CA SER A 16 -6.45 21.03 -10.40
C SER A 16 -6.69 19.67 -11.04
N LEU A 17 -5.76 19.16 -11.87
CA LEU A 17 -5.83 17.81 -12.42
C LEU A 17 -5.79 16.75 -11.32
N LEU A 18 -4.86 16.87 -10.38
CA LEU A 18 -4.77 15.94 -9.25
C LEU A 18 -6.04 15.94 -8.41
N ARG A 19 -6.59 17.14 -8.13
CA ARG A 19 -7.87 17.27 -7.42
C ARG A 19 -8.98 16.58 -8.21
N ARG A 20 -9.08 16.82 -9.52
CA ARG A 20 -10.08 16.17 -10.38
C ARG A 20 -9.98 14.64 -10.30
N GLU A 21 -8.79 14.08 -10.51
CA GLU A 21 -8.55 12.63 -10.45
C GLU A 21 -9.01 12.03 -9.11
N PHE A 22 -8.70 12.70 -8.00
CA PHE A 22 -9.17 12.26 -6.69
C PHE A 22 -10.70 12.26 -6.57
N TRP A 23 -11.38 13.29 -7.09
CA TRP A 23 -12.84 13.37 -7.01
C TRP A 23 -13.53 12.36 -7.93
N GLU A 24 -13.00 12.14 -9.14
CA GLU A 24 -13.51 11.14 -10.10
C GLU A 24 -13.37 9.71 -9.54
N HIS A 25 -12.25 9.43 -8.85
CA HIS A 25 -11.96 8.10 -8.31
C HIS A 25 -12.16 7.96 -6.79
N LYS A 26 -12.91 8.89 -6.17
CA LYS A 26 -13.14 8.94 -4.72
C LYS A 26 -13.72 7.65 -4.15
N GLY A 27 -14.59 6.97 -4.91
CA GLY A 27 -15.18 5.69 -4.52
C GLY A 27 -14.12 4.63 -4.24
N GLY A 28 -13.15 4.47 -5.14
CA GLY A 28 -12.04 3.54 -4.93
C GLY A 28 -11.03 4.08 -3.92
N LEU A 29 -10.53 5.30 -4.14
CA LEU A 29 -9.38 5.83 -3.40
C LEU A 29 -9.66 6.12 -1.93
N LEU A 30 -10.88 6.56 -1.59
CA LEU A 30 -11.24 6.91 -0.21
C LEU A 30 -12.18 5.89 0.41
N TRP A 31 -13.28 5.55 -0.27
CA TRP A 31 -14.32 4.73 0.36
C TRP A 31 -13.93 3.25 0.50
N ALA A 32 -13.23 2.67 -0.47
CA ALA A 32 -12.79 1.27 -0.35
C ALA A 32 -11.92 1.02 0.89
N PRO A 33 -10.85 1.80 1.18
CA PRO A 33 -10.09 1.62 2.41
C PRO A 33 -10.91 1.93 3.68
N VAL A 34 -11.83 2.91 3.66
CA VAL A 34 -12.73 3.16 4.80
C VAL A 34 -13.64 1.97 5.10
N VAL A 35 -14.22 1.35 4.07
CA VAL A 35 -15.05 0.15 4.21
C VAL A 35 -14.22 -1.01 4.75
N ALA A 36 -13.00 -1.20 4.22
CA ALA A 36 -12.09 -2.23 4.72
C ALA A 36 -11.73 -2.03 6.19
N GLY A 37 -11.40 -0.80 6.60
CA GLY A 37 -11.13 -0.48 8.00
C GLY A 37 -12.33 -0.69 8.91
N SER A 38 -13.52 -0.31 8.45
CA SER A 38 -14.77 -0.54 9.19
C SER A 38 -15.04 -2.03 9.38
N LEU A 39 -14.84 -2.83 8.33
CA LEU A 39 -14.98 -4.28 8.40
C LEU A 39 -13.96 -4.90 9.37
N LEU A 40 -12.71 -4.43 9.34
CA LEU A 40 -11.67 -4.88 10.27
C LEU A 40 -12.06 -4.58 11.71
N LEU A 41 -12.58 -3.39 12.02
CA LEU A 41 -13.08 -3.06 13.36
C LEU A 41 -14.23 -3.97 13.79
N ILE A 42 -15.16 -4.29 12.89
CA ILE A 42 -16.24 -5.24 13.16
C ILE A 42 -15.68 -6.64 13.45
N MET A 43 -14.70 -7.10 12.66
CA MET A 43 -14.02 -8.38 12.89
C MET A 43 -13.31 -8.41 14.25
N THR A 44 -12.63 -7.33 14.63
CA THR A 44 -12.01 -7.19 15.95
C THR A 44 -13.07 -7.26 17.07
N MET A 45 -14.18 -6.55 16.93
CA MET A 45 -15.30 -6.64 17.89
C MET A 45 -15.84 -8.07 18.04
N MET A 46 -16.01 -8.77 16.92
CA MET A 46 -16.44 -10.17 16.92
C MET A 46 -15.40 -11.08 17.60
N ALA A 47 -14.11 -10.90 17.32
CA ALA A 47 -13.04 -11.65 17.94
C ALA A 47 -13.01 -11.46 19.48
N LEU A 48 -13.14 -10.22 19.95
CA LEU A 48 -13.23 -9.90 21.38
C LEU A 48 -14.48 -10.52 22.02
N SER A 49 -15.61 -10.53 21.32
CA SER A 49 -16.86 -11.16 21.80
C SER A 49 -16.72 -12.68 21.92
N VAL A 50 -16.06 -13.33 20.96
CA VAL A 50 -15.76 -14.77 21.02
C VAL A 50 -14.80 -15.08 22.16
N ALA A 51 -13.78 -14.25 22.37
CA ALA A 51 -12.85 -14.38 23.48
C ALA A 51 -13.59 -14.34 24.83
N GLN A 52 -14.56 -13.44 25.00
CA GLN A 52 -15.39 -13.36 26.19
C GLN A 52 -16.20 -14.64 26.44
N ILE A 53 -16.80 -15.24 25.41
CA ILE A 53 -17.58 -16.49 25.54
C ILE A 53 -16.67 -17.67 25.91
N GLY A 54 -15.48 -17.75 25.30
CA GLY A 54 -14.48 -18.77 25.61
C GLY A 54 -14.01 -18.69 27.06
N LEU A 55 -13.75 -17.48 27.54
CA LEU A 55 -13.41 -17.20 28.93
C LEU A 55 -14.56 -17.51 29.90
N GLY A 56 -15.82 -17.35 29.49
CA GLY A 56 -16.97 -17.72 30.33
C GLY A 56 -17.17 -19.24 30.46
N LYS A 57 -16.73 -20.04 29.48
CA LYS A 57 -16.83 -21.51 29.51
C LYS A 57 -15.69 -22.16 30.28
N SER A 58 -14.51 -21.55 30.25
CA SER A 58 -13.42 -21.91 31.13
C SER A 58 -13.70 -21.26 32.48
N LYS A 59 -13.98 -22.01 33.55
CA LYS A 59 -13.96 -21.48 34.93
C LYS A 59 -12.55 -21.02 35.36
N VAL A 60 -11.71 -20.56 34.44
CA VAL A 60 -10.67 -19.59 34.73
C VAL A 60 -11.41 -18.36 35.19
N GLN A 61 -11.66 -18.32 36.51
CA GLN A 61 -11.53 -17.10 37.25
C GLN A 61 -10.23 -16.45 36.77
N MET A 62 -10.32 -15.59 35.75
CA MET A 62 -9.83 -14.23 35.92
C MET A 62 -10.62 -13.60 37.09
N GLY A 63 -10.56 -14.23 38.27
CA GLY A 63 -10.46 -13.47 39.49
C GLY A 63 -9.29 -12.54 39.25
N ALA A 64 -9.34 -11.37 39.84
CA ALA A 64 -8.28 -10.40 39.78
C ALA A 64 -6.94 -10.97 40.30
N LEU A 65 -6.29 -11.91 39.56
CA LEU A 65 -4.91 -11.77 39.15
C LEU A 65 -4.82 -10.30 38.84
N ASN A 66 -4.14 -9.59 39.71
CA ASN A 66 -4.15 -8.16 39.75
C ASN A 66 -3.53 -7.63 38.46
N LEU A 67 -4.23 -7.69 37.33
CA LEU A 67 -3.84 -7.12 36.06
C LEU A 67 -3.66 -5.63 36.24
N ASN A 68 -4.45 -5.00 37.13
CA ASN A 68 -4.16 -3.66 37.62
C ASN A 68 -2.80 -3.54 38.33
N GLN A 69 -2.40 -4.47 39.20
CA GLN A 69 -1.04 -4.42 39.79
C GLN A 69 0.05 -4.77 38.78
N ILE A 70 -0.21 -5.61 37.78
CA ILE A 70 0.73 -5.93 36.71
C ILE A 70 0.92 -4.69 35.84
N THR A 71 -0.16 -4.04 35.40
CA THR A 71 -0.14 -2.81 34.60
C THR A 71 0.45 -1.62 35.37
N GLN A 72 0.18 -1.49 36.67
CA GLN A 72 0.72 -0.39 37.49
C GLN A 72 2.19 -0.61 37.89
N ASN A 73 2.63 -1.85 38.06
CA ASN A 73 4.02 -2.20 38.42
C ASN A 73 4.85 -2.70 37.24
N LEU A 74 4.46 -2.41 35.98
CA LEU A 74 5.29 -2.74 34.83
C LEU A 74 6.66 -2.08 34.98
N THR A 75 7.72 -2.88 34.88
CA THR A 75 9.09 -2.38 34.77
C THR A 75 9.23 -1.55 33.48
N GLU A 76 10.26 -0.71 33.38
CA GLU A 76 10.48 0.11 32.18
C GLU A 76 10.57 -0.76 30.91
N ASN A 77 11.25 -1.92 31.00
CA ASN A 77 11.36 -2.87 29.89
C ASN A 77 9.99 -3.44 29.47
N GLN A 78 9.14 -3.82 30.42
CA GLN A 78 7.81 -4.35 30.09
C GLN A 78 6.90 -3.30 29.46
N ARG A 79 7.05 -2.02 29.84
CA ARG A 79 6.33 -0.91 29.19
C ARG A 79 6.80 -0.71 27.75
N ALA A 80 8.11 -0.84 27.50
CA ALA A 80 8.69 -0.75 26.16
C ALA A 80 8.20 -1.90 25.26
N GLU A 81 8.16 -3.13 25.76
CA GLU A 81 7.60 -4.29 25.04
C GLU A 81 6.12 -4.09 24.67
N VAL A 82 5.30 -3.56 25.58
CA VAL A 82 3.90 -3.24 25.29
C VAL A 82 3.79 -2.14 24.23
N GLY A 83 4.62 -1.10 24.31
CA GLY A 83 4.69 -0.04 23.30
C GLY A 83 5.04 -0.59 21.92
N ALA A 84 6.06 -1.45 21.84
CA ALA A 84 6.45 -2.13 20.60
C ALA A 84 5.31 -3.01 20.07
N ALA A 85 4.59 -3.75 20.92
CA ALA A 85 3.44 -4.54 20.49
C ALA A 85 2.30 -3.68 19.90
N ILE A 86 2.04 -2.49 20.48
CA ILE A 86 1.07 -1.53 19.95
C ILE A 86 1.53 -0.96 18.59
N ASP A 87 2.81 -0.62 18.47
CA ASP A 87 3.40 -0.13 17.21
C ASP A 87 3.31 -1.20 16.11
N ILE A 88 3.63 -2.46 16.42
CA ILE A 88 3.46 -3.61 15.51
C ILE A 88 2.01 -3.77 15.08
N SER A 89 1.08 -3.72 16.04
CA SER A 89 -0.35 -3.79 15.75
C SER A 89 -0.77 -2.67 14.81
N THR A 90 -0.24 -1.46 14.99
CA THR A 90 -0.47 -0.30 14.11
C THR A 90 0.04 -0.54 12.71
N LEU A 91 1.29 -0.98 12.57
CA LEU A 91 1.93 -1.25 11.28
C LEU A 91 1.21 -2.36 10.53
N THR A 92 0.83 -3.43 11.22
CA THR A 92 0.13 -4.58 10.62
C THR A 92 -1.26 -4.17 10.13
N THR A 93 -2.01 -3.41 10.95
CA THR A 93 -3.34 -2.90 10.58
C THR A 93 -3.24 -1.95 9.39
N ALA A 94 -2.27 -1.03 9.40
CA ALA A 94 -2.04 -0.12 8.28
C ALA A 94 -1.63 -0.87 7.00
N GLY A 95 -0.82 -1.92 7.13
CA GLY A 95 -0.43 -2.81 6.02
C GLY A 95 -1.63 -3.51 5.39
N GLN A 96 -2.57 -4.02 6.18
CA GLN A 96 -3.81 -4.63 5.70
C GLN A 96 -4.66 -3.65 4.88
N ILE A 97 -4.81 -2.40 5.35
CA ILE A 97 -5.47 -1.35 4.58
C ILE A 97 -4.68 -1.01 3.31
N GLY A 98 -3.35 -0.99 3.42
CA GLY A 98 -2.43 -0.80 2.30
C GLY A 98 -2.64 -1.82 1.18
N ILE A 99 -2.85 -3.10 1.50
CA ILE A 99 -3.16 -4.15 0.51
C ILE A 99 -4.45 -3.82 -0.27
N VAL A 100 -5.50 -3.37 0.43
CA VAL A 100 -6.75 -2.97 -0.22
C VAL A 100 -6.53 -1.79 -1.15
N VAL A 101 -5.76 -0.78 -0.71
CA VAL A 101 -5.39 0.36 -1.55
C VAL A 101 -4.60 -0.10 -2.77
N SER A 102 -3.66 -1.04 -2.66
CA SER A 102 -2.92 -1.57 -3.81
C SER A 102 -3.81 -2.21 -4.86
N ILE A 103 -4.84 -2.95 -4.44
CA ILE A 103 -5.84 -3.52 -5.36
C ILE A 103 -6.59 -2.39 -6.08
N VAL A 104 -7.03 -1.36 -5.34
CA VAL A 104 -7.69 -0.18 -5.92
C VAL A 104 -6.78 0.50 -6.94
N VAL A 105 -5.51 0.76 -6.58
CA VAL A 105 -4.56 1.44 -7.45
C VAL A 105 -4.23 0.60 -8.68
N PHE A 106 -4.16 -0.73 -8.54
CA PHE A 106 -3.96 -1.65 -9.66
C PHE A 106 -5.06 -1.48 -10.72
N PHE A 107 -6.33 -1.53 -10.31
CA PHE A 107 -7.46 -1.35 -11.23
C PHE A 107 -7.60 0.08 -11.72
N TYR A 108 -7.31 1.06 -10.88
CA TYR A 108 -7.25 2.47 -11.27
C TYR A 108 -6.23 2.67 -12.41
N CYS A 109 -4.99 2.21 -12.28
CA CYS A 109 -3.97 2.35 -13.33
C CYS A 109 -4.39 1.68 -14.65
N LEU A 110 -5.05 0.52 -14.59
CA LEU A 110 -5.56 -0.17 -15.77
C LEU A 110 -6.71 0.56 -16.47
N GLY A 111 -7.61 1.18 -15.72
CA GLY A 111 -8.75 1.93 -16.25
C GLY A 111 -8.39 3.35 -16.72
N ALA A 112 -7.42 3.99 -16.07
CA ALA A 112 -7.29 5.46 -16.13
C ALA A 112 -7.02 6.05 -17.52
N LEU A 113 -6.32 5.36 -18.42
CA LEU A 113 -6.12 5.82 -19.81
C LEU A 113 -7.02 5.10 -20.81
N TYR A 114 -7.47 3.89 -20.49
CA TYR A 114 -8.36 3.11 -21.33
C TYR A 114 -9.78 3.68 -21.32
N ASP A 115 -10.32 4.00 -20.15
CA ASP A 115 -11.67 4.55 -20.00
C ASP A 115 -11.78 5.93 -20.65
N GLU A 116 -10.72 6.76 -20.58
CA GLU A 116 -10.67 8.06 -21.29
C GLU A 116 -10.85 7.91 -22.81
N ARG A 117 -10.26 6.87 -23.41
CA ARG A 117 -10.42 6.58 -24.84
C ARG A 117 -11.78 5.95 -25.13
N ARG A 118 -12.20 4.98 -24.32
CA ARG A 118 -13.48 4.28 -24.48
C ARG A 118 -14.65 5.26 -24.48
N ASP A 119 -14.61 6.22 -23.55
CA ASP A 119 -15.70 7.17 -23.34
C ASP A 119 -15.51 8.46 -24.18
N ARG A 120 -14.49 8.49 -25.07
CA ARG A 120 -14.10 9.63 -25.93
C ARG A 120 -13.84 10.95 -25.20
N SER A 121 -13.72 10.92 -23.88
CA SER A 121 -13.40 12.09 -23.05
C SER A 121 -12.00 12.63 -23.36
N VAL A 122 -11.11 11.81 -23.95
CA VAL A 122 -9.79 12.25 -24.44
C VAL A 122 -9.88 13.47 -25.38
N LEU A 123 -10.91 13.58 -26.24
CA LEU A 123 -11.09 14.70 -27.17
C LEU A 123 -11.38 16.01 -26.42
N PHE A 124 -12.19 15.93 -25.36
CA PHE A 124 -12.47 17.06 -24.48
C PHE A 124 -11.18 17.52 -23.76
N TRP A 125 -10.41 16.58 -23.20
CA TRP A 125 -9.17 16.91 -22.50
C TRP A 125 -8.10 17.53 -23.40
N LYS A 126 -8.05 17.16 -24.69
CA LYS A 126 -7.15 17.78 -25.66
C LYS A 126 -7.60 19.18 -26.12
N SER A 127 -8.89 19.49 -26.01
CA SER A 127 -9.39 20.85 -26.29
C SER A 127 -9.02 21.85 -25.20
N LEU A 128 -8.71 21.37 -23.99
CA LEU A 128 -8.20 22.20 -22.89
C LEU A 128 -6.70 22.45 -23.06
N PRO A 129 -6.16 23.56 -22.55
CA PRO A 129 -4.72 23.88 -22.60
C PRO A 129 -3.92 23.03 -21.59
N ILE A 130 -4.04 21.70 -21.70
CA ILE A 130 -3.45 20.71 -20.80
C ILE A 130 -2.61 19.73 -21.60
N SER A 131 -1.38 19.47 -21.16
CA SER A 131 -0.47 18.55 -21.84
C SER A 131 -0.82 17.08 -21.58
N ASP A 132 -0.60 16.20 -22.58
CA ASP A 132 -0.66 14.75 -22.40
C ASP A 132 0.28 14.27 -21.30
N ARG A 133 1.45 14.91 -21.17
CA ARG A 133 2.42 14.62 -20.11
C ARG A 133 1.79 14.86 -18.74
N ASP A 134 1.17 16.02 -18.54
CA ASP A 134 0.62 16.42 -17.24
C ASP A 134 -0.55 15.52 -16.85
N THR A 135 -1.34 15.06 -17.84
CA THR A 135 -2.44 14.12 -17.60
C THR A 135 -1.95 12.73 -17.17
N VAL A 136 -0.88 12.21 -17.79
CA VAL A 136 -0.33 10.92 -17.36
C VAL A 136 0.39 11.07 -16.01
N LEU A 137 1.13 12.16 -15.81
CA LEU A 137 1.83 12.41 -14.55
C LEU A 137 0.88 12.64 -13.37
N SER A 138 -0.29 13.26 -13.56
CA SER A 138 -1.30 13.36 -12.50
C SER A 138 -1.79 11.98 -12.08
N LYS A 139 -1.92 11.04 -13.02
CA LYS A 139 -2.30 9.66 -12.73
C LYS A 139 -1.21 8.90 -11.98
N VAL A 140 0.05 9.06 -12.42
CA VAL A 140 1.23 8.50 -11.75
C VAL A 140 1.33 9.00 -10.31
N LEU A 141 1.22 10.32 -10.07
CA LEU A 141 1.25 10.87 -8.71
C LEU A 141 0.06 10.42 -7.86
N THR A 142 -1.12 10.26 -8.47
CA THR A 142 -2.28 9.72 -7.76
C THR A 142 -2.00 8.30 -7.28
N ALA A 143 -1.43 7.45 -8.14
CA ALA A 143 -1.08 6.07 -7.82
C ALA A 143 0.08 5.94 -6.81
N LEU A 144 1.14 6.74 -6.96
CA LEU A 144 2.38 6.60 -6.17
C LEU A 144 2.42 7.43 -4.89
N VAL A 145 1.61 8.48 -4.78
CA VAL A 145 1.67 9.42 -3.64
C VAL A 145 0.32 9.56 -2.97
N VAL A 146 -0.72 9.97 -3.72
CA VAL A 146 -2.03 10.29 -3.14
C VAL A 146 -2.67 9.05 -2.52
N ALA A 147 -2.74 7.94 -3.28
CA ALA A 147 -3.38 6.72 -2.81
C ALA A 147 -2.64 6.10 -1.61
N PRO A 148 -1.30 5.93 -1.61
CA PRO A 148 -0.57 5.46 -0.43
C PRO A 148 -0.73 6.37 0.79
N THR A 149 -0.75 7.69 0.61
CA THR A 149 -0.95 8.64 1.71
C THR A 149 -2.33 8.48 2.34
N ILE A 150 -3.39 8.34 1.52
CA ILE A 150 -4.75 8.07 2.01
C ILE A 150 -4.80 6.73 2.74
N GLY A 151 -4.16 5.70 2.17
CA GLY A 151 -4.06 4.38 2.79
C GLY A 151 -3.42 4.40 4.16
N ILE A 152 -2.31 5.14 4.32
CA ILE A 152 -1.62 5.33 5.61
C ILE A 152 -2.54 6.04 6.61
N LEU A 153 -3.20 7.14 6.21
CA LEU A 153 -4.09 7.90 7.10
C LEU A 153 -5.27 7.05 7.59
N ILE A 154 -5.91 6.30 6.69
CA ILE A 154 -7.03 5.43 7.05
C ILE A 154 -6.53 4.22 7.86
N GLY A 155 -5.38 3.66 7.50
CA GLY A 155 -4.74 2.57 8.23
C GLY A 155 -4.46 2.91 9.68
N ILE A 156 -3.88 4.08 9.93
CA ILE A 156 -3.63 4.58 11.29
C ILE A 156 -4.95 4.85 12.02
N THR A 157 -5.91 5.49 11.36
CA THR A 157 -7.23 5.75 11.97
C THR A 157 -7.92 4.44 12.37
N THR A 158 -7.80 3.40 11.54
CA THR A 158 -8.33 2.06 11.82
C THR A 158 -7.59 1.40 12.98
N ALA A 159 -6.25 1.49 13.01
CA ALA A 159 -5.45 0.96 14.12
C ALA A 159 -5.81 1.60 15.46
N LEU A 160 -5.97 2.93 15.49
CA LEU A 160 -6.44 3.64 16.68
C LEU A 160 -7.82 3.16 17.12
N GLY A 161 -8.72 2.88 16.17
CA GLY A 161 -10.00 2.24 16.45
C GLY A 161 -9.84 0.85 17.09
N VAL A 162 -8.94 0.01 16.56
CA VAL A 162 -8.63 -1.32 17.12
C VAL A 162 -8.11 -1.20 18.55
N HIS A 163 -7.19 -0.28 18.82
CA HIS A 163 -6.66 -0.04 20.17
C HIS A 163 -7.74 0.46 21.13
N LEU A 164 -8.62 1.34 20.66
CA LEU A 164 -9.75 1.82 21.47
C LEU A 164 -10.69 0.67 21.85
N LEU A 165 -11.02 -0.22 20.91
CA LEU A 165 -11.85 -1.39 21.18
C LEU A 165 -11.21 -2.32 22.22
N LEU A 166 -9.90 -2.54 22.10
CA LEU A 166 -9.15 -3.33 23.08
C LEU A 166 -9.15 -2.64 24.46
N ALA A 167 -8.96 -1.32 24.51
CA ALA A 167 -8.99 -0.53 25.74
C ALA A 167 -10.35 -0.67 26.46
N VAL A 168 -11.43 -0.51 25.70
CA VAL A 168 -12.80 -0.64 26.21
C VAL A 168 -13.07 -2.05 26.70
N TYR A 169 -12.65 -3.07 25.95
CA TYR A 169 -12.78 -4.47 26.36
C TYR A 169 -12.07 -4.76 27.69
N LEU A 170 -10.83 -4.28 27.86
CA LEU A 170 -10.07 -4.44 29.09
C LEU A 170 -10.67 -3.65 30.26
N ALA A 171 -11.22 -2.46 29.99
CA ALA A 171 -11.92 -1.66 31.00
C ALA A 171 -13.17 -2.38 31.56
N PHE A 172 -13.92 -3.09 30.72
CA PHE A 172 -15.04 -3.94 31.18
C PHE A 172 -14.60 -5.08 32.12
N HIS A 173 -13.31 -5.47 32.06
CA HIS A 173 -12.72 -6.48 32.93
C HIS A 173 -11.97 -5.87 34.13
N GLY A 174 -12.18 -4.58 34.39
CA GLY A 174 -11.60 -3.86 35.53
C GLY A 174 -10.14 -3.44 35.35
N VAL A 175 -9.57 -3.55 34.15
CA VAL A 175 -8.20 -3.15 33.85
C VAL A 175 -8.20 -1.81 33.12
N ASN A 176 -7.66 -0.77 33.75
CA ASN A 176 -7.48 0.51 33.06
C ASN A 176 -6.12 0.53 32.33
N VAL A 177 -6.17 0.39 31.01
CA VAL A 177 -5.00 0.49 30.13
C VAL A 177 -4.96 1.78 29.33
N PHE A 178 -5.88 2.72 29.57
CA PHE A 178 -5.99 3.94 28.76
C PHE A 178 -4.70 4.77 28.87
N ASP A 179 -4.17 4.88 30.08
CA ASP A 179 -2.90 5.57 30.35
C ASP A 179 -1.71 4.81 29.74
N LEU A 180 -1.73 3.47 29.73
CA LEU A 180 -0.69 2.66 29.11
C LEU A 180 -0.71 2.80 27.59
N LEU A 181 -1.89 2.75 26.96
CA LEU A 181 -2.03 2.91 25.52
C LEU A 181 -1.63 4.34 25.09
N LEU A 182 -2.01 5.37 25.84
CA LEU A 182 -1.61 6.75 25.56
C LEU A 182 -0.12 7.01 25.80
N ALA A 183 0.47 6.41 26.85
CA ALA A 183 1.88 6.60 27.19
C ALA A 183 2.83 5.75 26.33
N ALA A 184 2.40 4.56 25.92
CA ALA A 184 3.21 3.62 25.15
C ALA A 184 3.02 3.78 23.63
N ALA A 185 1.83 4.20 23.16
CA ALA A 185 1.66 4.51 21.75
C ALA A 185 2.29 5.86 21.44
N ASN A 186 3.26 5.87 20.52
CA ASN A 186 3.70 7.11 19.88
C ASN A 186 3.14 7.14 18.44
N PRO A 187 1.85 7.47 18.27
CA PRO A 187 1.20 7.44 16.95
C PRO A 187 1.88 8.39 15.96
N PHE A 188 2.52 9.46 16.43
CA PHE A 188 3.29 10.38 15.60
C PHE A 188 4.58 9.74 15.09
N LYS A 189 5.28 8.93 15.89
CA LYS A 189 6.46 8.17 15.47
C LYS A 189 6.08 7.16 14.38
N VAL A 190 5.02 6.38 14.58
CA VAL A 190 4.55 5.40 13.58
C VAL A 190 4.03 6.10 12.32
N PHE A 191 3.35 7.23 12.45
CA PHE A 191 2.94 8.05 11.31
C PHE A 191 4.14 8.56 10.51
N GLY A 192 5.13 9.15 11.17
CA GLY A 192 6.36 9.63 10.54
C GLY A 192 7.12 8.49 9.87
N TYR A 193 7.18 7.33 10.51
CA TYR A 193 7.76 6.10 9.97
C TYR A 193 7.04 5.64 8.69
N LEU A 194 5.71 5.54 8.71
CA LEU A 194 4.92 5.12 7.54
C LEU A 194 5.04 6.14 6.40
N LEU A 195 5.01 7.44 6.69
CA LEU A 195 5.26 8.48 5.67
C LEU A 195 6.67 8.37 5.09
N ALA A 196 7.68 8.04 5.90
CA ALA A 196 9.04 7.84 5.42
C ALA A 196 9.18 6.62 4.51
N THR A 197 8.20 5.72 4.43
CA THR A 197 8.18 4.64 3.42
C THR A 197 7.69 5.10 2.05
N ILE A 198 7.06 6.28 1.92
CA ILE A 198 6.51 6.76 0.64
C ILE A 198 7.60 6.93 -0.43
N PRO A 199 8.75 7.61 -0.17
CA PRO A 199 9.81 7.73 -1.18
C PRO A 199 10.33 6.39 -1.67
N LEU A 200 10.50 5.43 -0.76
CA LEU A 200 10.87 4.05 -1.09
C LEU A 200 9.81 3.40 -1.99
N ASN A 201 8.52 3.51 -1.61
CA ASN A 201 7.41 2.96 -2.37
C ASN A 201 7.31 3.59 -3.78
N ILE A 202 7.54 4.90 -3.92
CA ILE A 202 7.58 5.58 -5.21
C ILE A 202 8.56 4.86 -6.14
N VAL A 203 9.80 4.63 -5.72
CA VAL A 203 10.82 3.98 -6.55
C VAL A 203 10.46 2.52 -6.81
N TRP A 204 10.00 1.81 -5.78
CA TRP A 204 9.72 0.38 -5.85
C TRP A 204 8.53 0.05 -6.75
N ALA A 205 7.45 0.84 -6.71
CA ALA A 205 6.20 0.60 -7.43
C ALA A 205 6.18 1.11 -8.88
N LEU A 206 7.20 1.87 -9.31
CA LEU A 206 7.37 2.34 -10.69
C LEU A 206 7.19 1.26 -11.77
N PRO A 207 7.81 0.06 -11.70
CA PRO A 207 7.61 -0.98 -12.70
C PRO A 207 6.14 -1.39 -12.83
N THR A 208 5.43 -1.60 -11.71
CA THR A 208 4.01 -1.95 -11.73
C THR A 208 3.16 -0.82 -12.29
N VAL A 209 3.30 0.41 -11.78
CA VAL A 209 2.51 1.57 -12.25
C VAL A 209 2.77 1.85 -13.73
N GLY A 210 4.03 1.80 -14.16
CA GLY A 210 4.42 2.00 -15.55
C GLY A 210 3.83 0.92 -16.47
N TRP A 211 3.90 -0.35 -16.07
CA TRP A 211 3.33 -1.48 -16.83
C TRP A 211 1.82 -1.35 -16.98
N LEU A 212 1.09 -1.11 -15.88
CA LEU A 212 -0.36 -1.02 -15.90
C LEU A 212 -0.85 0.17 -16.72
N LEU A 213 -0.20 1.34 -16.60
CA LEU A 213 -0.52 2.50 -17.43
C LEU A 213 -0.18 2.26 -18.91
N LEU A 214 0.90 1.54 -19.21
CA LEU A 214 1.25 1.18 -20.58
C LEU A 214 0.20 0.25 -21.19
N CYS A 215 -0.23 -0.78 -20.47
CA CYS A 215 -1.33 -1.64 -20.89
C CYS A 215 -2.64 -0.84 -21.05
N SER A 216 -2.91 0.08 -20.13
CA SER A 216 -4.06 1.00 -20.20
C SER A 216 -4.00 1.90 -21.43
N ALA A 217 -2.80 2.36 -21.84
CA ALA A 217 -2.57 3.17 -23.02
C ALA A 217 -2.66 2.37 -24.34
N TRP A 218 -2.21 1.11 -24.32
CA TRP A 218 -1.99 0.30 -25.51
C TRP A 218 -3.19 -0.59 -25.90
N ALA A 219 -3.87 -1.18 -24.91
CA ALA A 219 -4.90 -2.17 -25.15
C ALA A 219 -6.11 -1.57 -25.89
N ARG A 220 -6.58 -2.28 -26.94
CA ARG A 220 -7.81 -1.93 -27.69
C ARG A 220 -9.07 -2.39 -26.96
N SER A 221 -8.98 -3.50 -26.25
CA SER A 221 -10.05 -4.03 -25.40
C SER A 221 -9.45 -4.76 -24.21
N LYS A 222 -10.14 -4.72 -23.07
CA LYS A 222 -9.83 -5.48 -21.84
C LYS A 222 -8.35 -5.35 -21.38
N PRO A 223 -7.89 -4.16 -20.96
CA PRO A 223 -6.49 -3.94 -20.52
C PRO A 223 -6.01 -4.93 -19.45
N PHE A 224 -6.89 -5.31 -18.51
CA PHE A 224 -6.59 -6.28 -17.47
C PHE A 224 -6.06 -7.62 -18.02
N LEU A 225 -6.68 -8.15 -19.07
CA LEU A 225 -6.25 -9.43 -19.65
C LEU A 225 -4.84 -9.32 -20.22
N TRP A 226 -4.51 -8.23 -20.90
CA TRP A 226 -3.15 -8.04 -21.44
C TRP A 226 -2.12 -7.83 -20.34
N ALA A 227 -2.45 -7.04 -19.32
CA ALA A 227 -1.55 -6.75 -18.22
C ALA A 227 -1.18 -7.99 -17.41
N VAL A 228 -2.13 -8.91 -17.22
CA VAL A 228 -1.94 -10.13 -16.42
C VAL A 228 -1.50 -11.32 -17.27
N ALA A 229 -2.13 -11.56 -18.42
CA ALA A 229 -1.84 -12.73 -19.24
C ALA A 229 -0.45 -12.69 -19.86
N LEU A 230 0.10 -11.51 -20.18
CA LEU A 230 1.41 -11.42 -20.80
C LEU A 230 2.55 -11.81 -19.84
N PRO A 231 2.67 -11.23 -18.62
CA PRO A 231 3.68 -11.67 -17.66
C PRO A 231 3.48 -13.12 -17.19
N ILE A 232 2.23 -13.51 -16.88
CA ILE A 232 1.94 -14.87 -16.41
C ILE A 232 2.19 -15.91 -17.50
N GLY A 233 1.69 -15.66 -18.72
CA GLY A 233 1.91 -16.56 -19.86
C GLY A 233 3.39 -16.72 -20.18
N ALA A 234 4.16 -15.63 -20.16
CA ALA A 234 5.61 -15.68 -20.32
C ALA A 234 6.29 -16.47 -19.19
N GLY A 235 5.82 -16.34 -17.94
CA GLY A 235 6.34 -17.09 -16.80
C GLY A 235 6.07 -18.58 -16.87
N VAL A 236 4.85 -18.97 -17.26
CA VAL A 236 4.51 -20.38 -17.50
C VAL A 236 5.36 -20.97 -18.61
N LEU A 237 5.55 -20.24 -19.72
CA LEU A 237 6.44 -20.68 -20.80
C LEU A 237 7.89 -20.81 -20.33
N SER A 238 8.39 -19.84 -19.56
CA SER A 238 9.75 -19.89 -18.97
C SER A 238 9.93 -21.15 -18.12
N SER A 239 9.01 -21.39 -17.17
CA SER A 239 9.07 -22.57 -16.30
C SER A 239 8.96 -23.88 -17.09
N TRP A 240 8.17 -23.91 -18.17
CA TRP A 240 8.11 -25.07 -19.06
C TRP A 240 9.44 -25.35 -19.76
N PHE A 241 10.11 -24.30 -20.26
CA PHE A 241 11.43 -24.43 -20.89
C PHE A 241 12.49 -24.93 -19.92
N ASP A 242 12.49 -24.46 -18.67
CA ASP A 242 13.45 -24.89 -17.65
C ASP A 242 13.29 -26.38 -17.35
N VAL A 243 12.05 -26.84 -17.15
CA VAL A 243 11.74 -28.28 -16.93
C VAL A 243 12.20 -29.13 -18.12
N MET A 244 11.95 -28.67 -19.35
CA MET A 244 12.33 -29.40 -20.56
C MET A 244 13.84 -29.46 -20.78
N ARG A 245 14.58 -28.42 -20.38
CA ARG A 245 16.03 -28.31 -20.60
C ARG A 245 16.84 -29.04 -19.53
N GLU A 246 16.45 -28.89 -18.28
CA GLU A 246 17.26 -29.32 -17.14
C GLU A 246 16.70 -30.54 -16.41
N LEU A 247 15.45 -30.96 -16.73
CA LEU A 247 14.72 -31.99 -15.98
C LEU A 247 14.71 -31.73 -14.45
N SER A 248 14.82 -30.46 -14.08
CA SER A 248 14.91 -29.97 -12.71
C SER A 248 13.69 -29.11 -12.37
N LEU A 249 13.59 -28.67 -11.11
CA LEU A 249 12.56 -27.71 -10.72
C LEU A 249 12.83 -26.36 -11.41
N PRO A 250 11.80 -25.73 -12.00
CA PRO A 250 11.98 -24.48 -12.73
C PRO A 250 12.48 -23.34 -11.83
N ASP A 251 13.31 -22.47 -12.39
CA ASP A 251 13.86 -21.34 -11.66
C ASP A 251 12.74 -20.35 -11.30
N THR A 252 12.79 -19.85 -10.06
CA THR A 252 11.83 -18.86 -9.55
C THR A 252 12.21 -17.43 -9.92
N TRP A 253 13.39 -17.23 -10.53
CA TRP A 253 13.87 -15.92 -10.96
C TRP A 253 12.87 -15.16 -11.83
N PHE A 254 12.27 -15.81 -12.85
CA PHE A 254 11.32 -15.12 -13.73
C PHE A 254 10.07 -14.66 -12.95
N TRP A 255 9.57 -15.49 -12.05
CA TRP A 255 8.40 -15.16 -11.23
C TRP A 255 8.68 -14.01 -10.26
N THR A 256 9.83 -14.04 -9.60
CA THR A 256 10.21 -13.03 -8.59
C THR A 256 10.67 -11.71 -9.23
N GLN A 257 11.43 -11.76 -10.32
CA GLN A 257 11.99 -10.57 -10.96
C GLN A 257 11.09 -9.97 -12.03
N ILE A 258 10.29 -10.75 -12.75
CA ILE A 258 9.42 -10.22 -13.80
C ILE A 258 7.99 -10.11 -13.31
N VAL A 259 7.36 -11.24 -12.95
CA VAL A 259 5.92 -11.27 -12.66
C VAL A 259 5.60 -10.47 -11.38
N ALA A 260 6.33 -10.72 -10.30
CA ALA A 260 6.12 -10.02 -9.03
C ALA A 260 6.48 -8.52 -9.12
N ARG A 261 7.46 -8.13 -9.95
CA ARG A 261 7.81 -6.71 -10.13
C ARG A 261 6.80 -5.94 -10.99
N LEU A 262 6.27 -6.58 -12.03
CA LEU A 262 5.29 -5.95 -12.93
C LEU A 262 3.88 -5.91 -12.33
N LEU A 263 3.51 -6.84 -11.46
CA LEU A 263 2.15 -6.94 -10.93
C LEU A 263 2.04 -6.63 -9.42
N GLY A 264 3.11 -6.86 -8.66
CA GLY A 264 3.09 -6.87 -7.20
C GLY A 264 3.84 -5.73 -6.51
N SER A 265 4.72 -4.99 -7.20
CA SER A 265 5.53 -3.94 -6.55
C SER A 265 4.72 -2.76 -6.02
N ILE A 266 3.44 -2.63 -6.40
CA ILE A 266 2.53 -1.63 -5.84
C ILE A 266 1.98 -2.00 -4.45
N VAL A 267 2.18 -3.24 -4.02
CA VAL A 267 1.80 -3.72 -2.69
C VAL A 267 2.83 -3.18 -1.67
N PRO A 268 2.40 -2.44 -0.63
CA PRO A 268 3.28 -2.01 0.46
C PRO A 268 4.05 -3.19 1.02
N ALA A 269 5.29 -2.95 1.43
CA ALA A 269 6.18 -3.97 1.97
C ALA A 269 6.49 -5.13 1.00
N SER A 270 6.15 -5.05 -0.29
CA SER A 270 6.58 -6.05 -1.29
C SER A 270 8.10 -6.03 -1.55
N TRP A 271 8.82 -5.05 -1.02
CA TRP A 271 10.28 -5.00 -0.96
C TRP A 271 10.87 -5.87 0.15
N ILE A 272 10.04 -6.36 1.06
CA ILE A 272 10.46 -7.28 2.12
C ILE A 272 10.50 -8.70 1.55
N ASP A 273 11.66 -9.33 1.64
CA ASP A 273 11.79 -10.75 1.38
C ASP A 273 11.29 -11.55 2.60
N PHE A 274 10.09 -12.12 2.47
CA PHE A 274 9.48 -12.92 3.52
C PHE A 274 10.28 -14.18 3.87
N SER A 275 11.10 -14.70 2.95
CA SER A 275 11.96 -15.86 3.24
C SER A 275 13.12 -15.50 4.18
N THR A 276 13.57 -14.24 4.15
CA THR A 276 14.54 -13.71 5.09
C THR A 276 13.89 -13.50 6.46
N LEU A 277 12.65 -13.02 6.49
CA LEU A 277 11.86 -12.87 7.72
C LEU A 277 11.66 -14.18 8.47
N GLU A 278 11.33 -15.27 7.77
CA GLU A 278 11.12 -16.60 8.38
C GLU A 278 12.37 -17.18 9.04
N ARG A 279 13.57 -16.70 8.67
CA ARG A 279 14.84 -17.16 9.23
C ARG A 279 15.31 -16.37 10.45
N ILE A 280 14.65 -15.25 10.75
CA ILE A 280 15.00 -14.40 11.88
C ILE A 280 14.24 -14.89 13.12
N ASP A 281 14.98 -15.22 14.16
CA ASP A 281 14.42 -15.58 15.47
C ASP A 281 14.10 -14.30 16.26
N PHE A 282 12.85 -13.85 16.17
CA PHE A 282 12.36 -12.71 16.97
C PHE A 282 12.03 -13.18 18.39
N ARG A 283 12.79 -12.71 19.38
CA ARG A 283 12.58 -13.07 20.79
C ARG A 283 11.54 -12.19 21.48
N GLY A 284 11.20 -11.05 20.87
CA GLY A 284 10.16 -10.17 21.34
C GLY A 284 9.72 -9.11 20.32
N PRO A 285 8.74 -8.27 20.68
CA PRO A 285 8.26 -7.17 19.84
C PRO A 285 9.35 -6.16 19.48
N GLU A 286 10.31 -5.92 20.37
CA GLU A 286 11.40 -4.95 20.15
C GLU A 286 12.33 -5.39 19.03
N ASP A 287 12.75 -6.66 19.00
CA ASP A 287 13.58 -7.23 17.94
C ASP A 287 12.94 -7.05 16.55
N PHE A 288 11.61 -7.22 16.48
CA PHE A 288 10.87 -7.00 15.23
C PHE A 288 10.83 -5.53 14.84
N MET A 289 10.73 -4.61 15.79
CA MET A 289 10.77 -3.15 15.52
C MET A 289 12.16 -2.67 15.11
N ASP A 290 13.22 -3.25 15.67
CA ASP A 290 14.59 -2.99 15.25
C ASP A 290 14.86 -3.50 13.82
N TRP A 291 14.35 -4.70 13.51
CA TRP A 291 14.41 -5.23 12.16
C TRP A 291 13.55 -4.43 11.18
N ALA A 292 12.32 -4.06 11.56
CA ALA A 292 11.44 -3.21 10.79
C ALA A 292 11.86 -1.73 10.87
N SER A 293 13.15 -1.43 10.86
CA SER A 293 13.68 -0.08 10.81
C SER A 293 13.70 0.46 9.39
N LEU A 294 13.63 1.79 9.24
CA LEU A 294 13.75 2.45 7.93
C LEU A 294 15.07 2.12 7.24
N GLY A 295 16.16 1.95 8.00
CA GLY A 295 17.46 1.56 7.43
C GLY A 295 17.40 0.24 6.67
N ASN A 296 16.75 -0.78 7.26
CA ASN A 296 16.58 -2.08 6.63
C ASN A 296 15.66 -1.99 5.40
N PHE A 297 14.59 -1.21 5.45
CA PHE A 297 13.70 -1.07 4.28
C PHE A 297 14.37 -0.34 3.12
N TYR A 298 15.16 0.70 3.41
CA TYR A 298 15.88 1.45 2.39
C TYR A 298 17.10 0.69 1.83
N SER A 299 17.58 -0.35 2.51
CA SER A 299 18.70 -1.18 2.03
C SER A 299 18.44 -1.78 0.63
N VAL A 300 17.18 -2.02 0.30
CA VAL A 300 16.75 -2.53 -1.02
C VAL A 300 17.09 -1.55 -2.16
N LEU A 301 17.19 -0.25 -1.87
CA LEU A 301 17.63 0.75 -2.85
C LEU A 301 19.15 0.75 -3.07
N ALA A 302 19.93 0.03 -2.26
CA ALA A 302 21.35 -0.21 -2.53
C ALA A 302 21.55 -1.23 -3.66
N GLU A 303 20.54 -2.05 -3.96
CA GLU A 303 20.63 -3.03 -5.04
C GLU A 303 20.47 -2.37 -6.42
N PRO A 304 21.35 -2.70 -7.38
CA PRO A 304 21.19 -2.23 -8.76
C PRO A 304 19.86 -2.65 -9.40
N SER A 305 19.31 -3.79 -8.97
CA SER A 305 18.04 -4.35 -9.43
C SER A 305 16.88 -3.34 -9.27
N ALA A 306 16.84 -2.61 -8.15
CA ALA A 306 15.80 -1.64 -7.84
C ALA A 306 15.78 -0.49 -8.86
N TRP A 307 16.95 0.03 -9.22
CA TRP A 307 17.09 1.13 -10.15
C TRP A 307 16.85 0.74 -11.61
N ILE A 308 17.24 -0.48 -11.99
CA ILE A 308 16.95 -1.03 -13.33
C ILE A 308 15.42 -1.09 -13.52
N TRP A 309 14.70 -1.60 -12.53
CA TRP A 309 13.23 -1.67 -12.58
C TRP A 309 12.55 -0.30 -12.49
N ALA A 310 13.10 0.62 -11.71
CA ALA A 310 12.62 2.01 -11.69
C ALA A 310 12.78 2.67 -13.07
N ALA A 311 13.94 2.51 -13.72
CA ALA A 311 14.20 3.02 -15.06
C ALA A 311 13.26 2.38 -16.10
N ALA A 312 13.03 1.07 -16.03
CA ALA A 312 12.06 0.38 -16.87
C ALA A 312 10.63 0.94 -16.67
N GLY A 313 10.22 1.16 -15.41
CA GLY A 313 8.95 1.80 -15.06
C GLY A 313 8.79 3.19 -15.69
N VAL A 314 9.82 4.03 -15.57
CA VAL A 314 9.84 5.37 -16.20
C VAL A 314 9.75 5.27 -17.72
N ALA A 315 10.48 4.34 -18.35
CA ALA A 315 10.39 4.13 -19.79
C ALA A 315 8.97 3.74 -20.23
N MET A 316 8.29 2.87 -19.48
CA MET A 316 6.90 2.49 -19.74
C MET A 316 5.93 3.67 -19.58
N ILE A 317 6.15 4.55 -18.60
CA ILE A 317 5.36 5.79 -18.44
C ILE A 317 5.58 6.73 -19.64
N VAL A 318 6.81 6.91 -20.09
CA VAL A 318 7.13 7.74 -21.27
C VAL A 318 6.47 7.17 -22.53
N LEU A 319 6.50 5.85 -22.71
CA LEU A 319 5.79 5.16 -23.80
C LEU A 319 4.27 5.38 -23.70
N SER A 320 3.70 5.35 -22.50
CA SER A 320 2.27 5.62 -22.28
C SER A 320 1.90 7.04 -22.71
N ILE A 321 2.72 8.05 -22.38
CA ILE A 321 2.55 9.44 -22.84
C ILE A 321 2.59 9.51 -24.36
N ARG A 322 3.55 8.83 -24.99
CA ARG A 322 3.68 8.82 -26.46
C ARG A 322 2.48 8.15 -27.14
N LEU A 323 2.00 7.02 -26.60
CA LEU A 323 0.83 6.31 -27.15
C LEU A 323 -0.44 7.15 -27.03
N ARG A 324 -0.63 7.88 -25.91
CA ARG A 324 -1.76 8.81 -25.75
C ARG A 324 -1.77 9.92 -26.80
N ARG A 325 -0.62 10.31 -27.32
CA ARG A 325 -0.52 11.33 -28.38
C ARG A 325 -0.96 10.83 -29.76
N TRP A 326 -0.86 9.54 -30.03
CA TRP A 326 -0.94 8.98 -31.40
C TRP A 326 -2.21 8.14 -31.64
N ARG A 327 -2.88 7.68 -30.58
CA ARG A 327 -4.00 6.71 -30.67
C ARG A 327 -5.35 7.30 -30.25
N ASP A 328 -5.58 8.57 -30.59
CA ASP A 328 -6.84 9.29 -30.28
C ASP A 328 -8.03 8.83 -31.13
N GLU A 329 -7.73 8.15 -32.23
CA GLU A 329 -8.70 7.68 -33.21
C GLU A 329 -8.94 6.19 -32.95
N GLY A 330 -10.01 5.92 -32.20
CA GLY A 330 -10.68 4.62 -32.24
C GLY A 330 -11.51 4.51 -33.51
#